data_AF-A0A8S3V627-F1
#
_entry.id   AF-A0A8S3V627-F1
#
_cell.length_a   1.000
_cell.length_b   1.000
_cell.length_c   1.000
_cell.angle_alpha   90.00
_cell.angle_beta   90.00
_cell.angle_gamma   90.00
#
_symmetry.space_group_name_H-M   'P 1'
#
loop_
_entity.id
_entity.type
_entity.pdbx_description
1 polymer ?
#
loop_
_entity_poly.entity_id
_entity_poly.type
_entity_poly.pdbx_seq_one_letter_code
_entity_poly.pdbx_strand_id
1 'polypeptide(L)'
;MLDIKEVFNKLYKKGRRSIESLLKWIGTNVEKEKINTLEMSNQVCLTEDSEVVKYLIKNIDLGPLDVMSVLLSSMNSNWQGDNKDLIQWICSNVDLKQINIIKIIDKACEEERYDELEILLKNIKENSNTVLQNASDYDKLDMREAVRSVCVVEKMELLECFLYNIDHSLYDVHHVLKDSCRYGWTHIVKWLLDNTEHSSLDISSAMHTVLHREFVGPDNTLVGLLLQYPIHDKVDVAEIIKECCWWGLLNLVQLICEKNDHKKLDMKEAMNTACSRSHFDLVDWMLAYIENNLFDMPTAFDKAIHADFDDLNASLILLLKDYTDHKLIDMKHLLTIGCKQC
;
A
#
# COMPACT_ATOMS: atom_id res chain seq x y z
N MET A 1 -20.25 -43.68 -18.72
CA MET A 1 -20.04 -42.40 -18.04
C MET A 1 -21.36 -42.06 -17.36
N LEU A 2 -21.48 -42.39 -16.08
CA LEU A 2 -22.63 -41.97 -15.29
C LEU A 2 -22.58 -40.46 -15.10
N ASP A 3 -23.71 -39.77 -15.33
CA ASP A 3 -23.84 -38.36 -15.01
C ASP A 3 -23.76 -38.21 -13.49
N ILE A 4 -22.61 -37.76 -13.00
CA ILE A 4 -22.31 -37.56 -11.58
C ILE A 4 -23.31 -36.59 -10.97
N LYS A 5 -23.78 -35.60 -11.74
CA LYS A 5 -24.80 -34.63 -11.32
C LYS A 5 -26.13 -35.33 -11.07
N GLU A 6 -26.50 -36.31 -11.89
CA GLU A 6 -27.72 -37.09 -11.70
C GLU A 6 -27.62 -38.01 -10.48
N VAL A 7 -26.45 -38.63 -10.25
CA VAL A 7 -26.19 -39.48 -9.08
C VAL A 7 -26.19 -38.65 -7.79
N PHE A 8 -25.49 -37.51 -7.79
CA PHE A 8 -25.43 -36.60 -6.65
C PHE A 8 -26.83 -36.05 -6.32
N ASN A 9 -27.58 -35.57 -7.33
CA ASN A 9 -28.96 -35.12 -7.12
C ASN A 9 -29.89 -36.25 -6.64
N LYS A 10 -29.73 -37.48 -7.15
CA LYS A 10 -30.54 -38.64 -6.71
C LYS A 10 -30.23 -39.07 -5.28
N LEU A 11 -28.99 -38.93 -4.82
CA LEU A 11 -28.54 -39.36 -3.50
C LEU A 11 -28.75 -38.27 -2.44
N TYR A 12 -28.44 -37.02 -2.79
CA TYR A 12 -28.44 -35.88 -1.87
C TYR A 12 -29.81 -35.19 -1.82
N LYS A 13 -30.42 -34.79 -2.96
CA LYS A 13 -31.71 -34.07 -2.97
C LYS A 13 -32.93 -34.92 -2.63
N LYS A 14 -32.86 -36.25 -2.71
CA LYS A 14 -33.98 -37.13 -2.31
C LYS A 14 -34.02 -37.46 -0.80
N GLY A 15 -33.19 -36.82 0.02
CA GLY A 15 -33.34 -36.79 1.48
C GLY A 15 -33.30 -38.15 2.20
N ARG A 16 -32.73 -39.21 1.60
CA ARG A 16 -32.80 -40.57 2.15
C ARG A 16 -31.59 -41.46 1.88
N ARG A 17 -30.39 -40.91 1.81
CA ARG A 17 -29.18 -41.72 1.98
C ARG A 17 -28.23 -41.00 2.92
N SER A 18 -27.80 -41.69 3.98
CA SER A 18 -26.78 -41.17 4.89
C SER A 18 -25.55 -40.79 4.10
N ILE A 19 -24.80 -39.77 4.55
CA ILE A 19 -23.49 -39.40 4.01
C ILE A 19 -22.66 -40.67 3.75
N GLU A 20 -22.65 -41.64 4.67
CA GLU A 20 -22.00 -42.95 4.51
C GLU A 20 -22.36 -43.70 3.22
N SER A 21 -23.61 -43.63 2.75
CA SER A 21 -24.03 -44.29 1.52
C SER A 21 -23.48 -43.60 0.27
N LEU A 22 -23.35 -42.27 0.31
CA LEU A 22 -22.68 -41.47 -0.73
C LEU A 22 -21.18 -41.79 -0.72
N LEU A 23 -20.55 -41.74 0.46
CA LEU A 23 -19.13 -42.04 0.65
C LEU A 23 -18.77 -43.46 0.19
N LYS A 24 -19.58 -44.45 0.56
CA LYS A 24 -19.40 -45.85 0.15
C LYS A 24 -19.53 -46.02 -1.36
N TRP A 25 -20.45 -45.29 -2.00
CA TRP A 25 -20.59 -45.30 -3.46
C TRP A 25 -19.40 -44.64 -4.15
N ILE A 26 -18.95 -43.49 -3.66
CA ILE A 26 -17.76 -42.80 -4.17
C ILE A 26 -16.54 -43.72 -4.09
N GLY A 27 -16.27 -44.30 -2.91
CA GLY A 27 -15.12 -45.20 -2.72
C GLY A 27 -15.15 -46.45 -3.61
N THR A 28 -16.33 -46.95 -4.01
CA THR A 28 -16.43 -48.13 -4.90
C THR A 28 -16.35 -47.80 -6.40
N ASN A 29 -16.59 -46.54 -6.79
CA ASN A 29 -16.67 -46.16 -8.21
C ASN A 29 -15.53 -45.24 -8.67
N VAL A 30 -14.89 -44.49 -7.78
CA VAL A 30 -13.70 -43.67 -8.09
C VAL A 30 -12.54 -44.53 -8.60
N GLU A 31 -12.36 -45.74 -8.07
CA GLU A 31 -11.32 -46.67 -8.58
C GLU A 31 -11.65 -47.28 -9.95
N LYS A 32 -12.93 -47.27 -10.37
CA LYS A 32 -13.39 -48.02 -11.54
C LYS A 32 -13.69 -47.18 -12.77
N GLU A 33 -14.18 -45.96 -12.58
CA GLU A 33 -14.44 -45.03 -13.67
C GLU A 33 -13.49 -43.86 -13.53
N LYS A 34 -12.78 -43.49 -14.61
CA LYS A 34 -12.03 -42.22 -14.71
C LYS A 34 -13.04 -41.07 -14.60
N ILE A 35 -13.45 -40.78 -13.38
CA ILE A 35 -14.35 -39.69 -13.07
C ILE A 35 -13.60 -38.40 -13.42
N ASN A 36 -14.26 -37.55 -14.20
CA ASN A 36 -13.75 -36.23 -14.52
C ASN A 36 -13.65 -35.43 -13.22
N THR A 37 -12.42 -35.24 -12.73
CA THR A 37 -12.13 -34.53 -11.47
C THR A 37 -12.73 -33.13 -11.45
N LEU A 38 -12.76 -32.45 -12.61
CA LEU A 38 -13.34 -31.11 -12.76
C LEU A 38 -14.86 -31.08 -12.53
N GLU A 39 -15.56 -32.14 -12.93
CA GLU A 39 -17.01 -32.21 -12.76
C GLU A 39 -17.36 -32.55 -11.30
N MET A 40 -16.52 -33.36 -10.64
CA MET A 40 -16.62 -33.59 -9.21
C MET A 40 -16.29 -32.34 -8.38
N SER A 41 -15.23 -31.59 -8.68
CA SER A 41 -14.88 -30.37 -7.94
C SER A 41 -16.01 -29.34 -8.03
N ASN A 42 -16.61 -29.15 -9.20
CA ASN A 42 -17.81 -28.31 -9.33
C ASN A 42 -19.01 -28.82 -8.51
N GLN A 43 -19.21 -30.12 -8.38
CA GLN A 43 -20.27 -30.66 -7.52
C GLN A 43 -19.93 -30.53 -6.03
N VAL A 44 -18.66 -30.69 -5.63
CA VAL A 44 -18.16 -30.48 -4.25
C VAL A 44 -18.49 -29.06 -3.79
N CYS A 45 -18.25 -28.08 -4.66
CA CYS A 45 -18.54 -26.67 -4.41
C CYS A 45 -20.05 -26.38 -4.20
N LEU A 46 -20.93 -27.24 -4.72
CA LEU A 46 -22.38 -27.13 -4.54
C LEU A 46 -22.88 -27.81 -3.27
N THR A 47 -22.04 -28.57 -2.58
CA THR A 47 -22.39 -29.19 -1.29
C THR A 47 -22.07 -28.18 -0.19
N GLU A 48 -23.05 -27.85 0.65
CA GLU A 48 -22.86 -26.97 1.82
C GLU A 48 -22.38 -27.74 3.06
N ASP A 49 -21.98 -29.00 2.89
CA ASP A 49 -21.60 -29.94 3.96
C ASP A 49 -20.09 -30.13 4.01
N SER A 50 -19.46 -29.54 5.03
CA SER A 50 -18.01 -29.54 5.19
C SER A 50 -17.40 -30.94 5.33
N GLU A 51 -18.12 -31.92 5.90
CA GLU A 51 -17.60 -33.28 6.08
C GLU A 51 -17.52 -34.04 4.74
N VAL A 52 -18.48 -33.78 3.85
CA VAL A 52 -18.46 -34.33 2.49
C VAL A 52 -17.28 -33.74 1.71
N VAL A 53 -17.05 -32.42 1.80
CA VAL A 53 -15.90 -31.76 1.16
C VAL A 53 -14.57 -32.31 1.68
N LYS A 54 -14.40 -32.42 3.01
CA LYS A 54 -13.19 -33.00 3.63
C LYS A 54 -12.92 -34.43 3.15
N TYR A 55 -13.96 -35.27 3.09
CA TYR A 55 -13.82 -36.63 2.57
C TYR A 55 -13.38 -36.63 1.11
N LEU A 56 -13.99 -35.77 0.28
CA LEU A 56 -13.67 -35.71 -1.15
C LEU A 56 -12.23 -35.27 -1.37
N ILE A 57 -11.76 -34.21 -0.69
CA ILE A 57 -10.36 -33.76 -0.76
C ILE A 57 -9.39 -34.86 -0.28
N LYS A 58 -9.75 -35.61 0.77
CA LYS A 58 -8.87 -36.66 1.33
C LYS A 58 -8.73 -37.89 0.43
N ASN A 59 -9.79 -38.25 -0.30
CA ASN A 59 -9.86 -39.50 -1.05
C ASN A 59 -9.74 -39.31 -2.57
N ILE A 60 -9.80 -38.08 -3.05
CA ILE A 60 -9.60 -37.73 -4.45
C ILE A 60 -8.32 -36.92 -4.51
N ASP A 61 -7.42 -37.33 -5.39
CA ASP A 61 -6.22 -36.55 -5.73
C ASP A 61 -6.67 -35.30 -6.50
N LEU A 62 -7.14 -34.30 -5.74
CA LEU A 62 -7.56 -33.02 -6.29
C LEU A 62 -6.33 -32.22 -6.65
N GLY A 63 -6.26 -31.79 -7.90
CA GLY A 63 -5.24 -30.85 -8.32
C GLY A 63 -5.38 -29.51 -7.58
N PRO A 64 -4.34 -28.67 -7.60
CA PRO A 64 -4.37 -27.37 -6.91
C PRO A 64 -5.49 -26.44 -7.37
N LEU A 65 -5.83 -26.49 -8.66
CA LEU A 65 -6.94 -25.73 -9.24
C LEU A 65 -8.29 -26.18 -8.68
N ASP A 66 -8.46 -27.47 -8.41
CA ASP A 66 -9.68 -28.00 -7.83
C ASP A 66 -9.82 -27.56 -6.37
N VAL A 67 -8.74 -27.63 -5.57
CA VAL A 67 -8.78 -27.12 -4.18
C VAL A 67 -9.03 -25.61 -4.15
N MET A 68 -8.41 -24.85 -5.05
CA MET A 68 -8.68 -23.41 -5.18
C MET A 68 -10.16 -23.14 -5.48
N SER A 69 -10.78 -23.91 -6.38
CA SER A 69 -12.21 -23.75 -6.70
C SER A 69 -13.11 -24.01 -5.49
N VAL A 70 -12.76 -25.01 -4.66
CA VAL A 70 -13.46 -25.32 -3.41
C VAL A 70 -13.31 -24.18 -2.41
N LEU A 71 -12.10 -23.66 -2.21
CA LEU A 71 -11.84 -22.52 -1.32
C LEU A 71 -12.62 -21.28 -1.76
N LEU A 72 -12.55 -20.92 -3.05
CA LEU A 72 -13.29 -19.78 -3.60
C LEU A 72 -14.81 -19.95 -3.42
N SER A 73 -15.31 -21.17 -3.62
CA SER A 73 -16.74 -21.46 -3.46
C SER A 73 -17.18 -21.40 -2.01
N SER A 74 -16.36 -21.89 -1.07
CA SER A 74 -16.61 -21.75 0.36
C SER A 74 -16.63 -20.29 0.82
N MET A 75 -15.87 -19.42 0.17
CA MET A 75 -15.86 -17.98 0.50
C MET A 75 -17.05 -17.19 -0.04
N ASN A 76 -17.92 -17.76 -0.87
CA ASN A 76 -19.13 -17.06 -1.33
C ASN A 76 -20.19 -16.97 -0.21
N SER A 77 -20.90 -15.83 -0.16
CA SER A 77 -21.93 -15.50 0.85
C SER A 77 -23.06 -16.51 1.03
N ASN A 78 -23.31 -17.39 0.05
CA ASN A 78 -24.45 -18.31 0.05
C ASN A 78 -24.20 -19.63 0.80
N TRP A 79 -23.00 -19.88 1.30
CA TRP A 79 -22.70 -21.11 2.01
C TRP A 79 -23.27 -21.08 3.43
N GLN A 80 -24.18 -22.01 3.75
CA GLN A 80 -24.87 -22.07 5.07
C GLN A 80 -24.09 -22.85 6.15
N GLY A 81 -22.95 -23.44 5.82
CA GLY A 81 -22.12 -24.25 6.73
C GLY A 81 -21.08 -23.46 7.51
N ASP A 82 -20.49 -24.10 8.54
CA ASP A 82 -19.39 -23.53 9.34
C ASP A 82 -18.09 -23.53 8.52
N ASN A 83 -17.94 -22.50 7.68
CA ASN A 83 -16.84 -22.33 6.73
C ASN A 83 -15.46 -22.33 7.37
N LYS A 84 -15.38 -21.88 8.62
CA LYS A 84 -14.14 -21.76 9.38
C LYS A 84 -13.47 -23.13 9.57
N ASP A 85 -14.26 -24.14 9.94
CA ASP A 85 -13.78 -25.50 10.13
C ASP A 85 -13.27 -26.12 8.83
N LEU A 86 -13.94 -25.85 7.71
CA LEU A 86 -13.49 -26.34 6.41
C LEU A 86 -12.19 -25.66 5.99
N ILE A 87 -12.11 -24.33 6.07
CA ILE A 87 -10.92 -23.59 5.66
C ILE A 87 -9.73 -23.97 6.53
N GLN A 88 -9.91 -24.04 7.85
CA GLN A 88 -8.87 -24.50 8.79
C GLN A 88 -8.40 -25.91 8.40
N TRP A 89 -9.33 -26.82 8.10
CA TRP A 89 -8.98 -28.18 7.69
C TRP A 89 -8.22 -28.20 6.37
N ILE A 90 -8.67 -27.46 5.35
CA ILE A 90 -7.99 -27.39 4.04
C ILE A 90 -6.57 -26.87 4.23
N CYS A 91 -6.40 -25.77 4.97
CA CYS A 91 -5.09 -25.19 5.23
C CYS A 91 -4.15 -26.14 6.01
N SER A 92 -4.70 -27.07 6.80
CA SER A 92 -3.94 -28.05 7.56
C SER A 92 -3.58 -29.31 6.75
N ASN A 93 -4.29 -29.59 5.64
CA ASN A 93 -4.18 -30.86 4.91
C ASN A 93 -3.76 -30.72 3.45
N VAL A 94 -3.81 -29.51 2.89
CA VAL A 94 -3.44 -29.24 1.49
C VAL A 94 -2.19 -28.38 1.43
N ASP A 95 -1.29 -28.71 0.49
CA ASP A 95 -0.13 -27.89 0.18
C ASP A 95 -0.57 -26.57 -0.50
N LEU A 96 -0.71 -25.51 0.31
CA LEU A 96 -1.12 -24.18 -0.13
C LEU A 96 -0.17 -23.56 -1.15
N LYS A 97 1.05 -24.08 -1.30
CA LYS A 97 2.03 -23.65 -2.32
C LYS A 97 1.40 -23.60 -3.70
N GLN A 98 0.66 -24.63 -4.07
CA GLN A 98 0.17 -24.75 -5.45
C GLN A 98 -1.09 -23.94 -5.72
N ILE A 99 -1.58 -23.20 -4.71
CA ILE A 99 -2.84 -22.45 -4.77
C ILE A 99 -2.55 -20.98 -4.99
N ASN A 100 -3.31 -20.34 -5.89
CA ASN A 100 -3.27 -18.89 -6.05
C ASN A 100 -4.01 -18.21 -4.89
N ILE A 101 -3.28 -17.98 -3.80
CA ILE A 101 -3.79 -17.38 -2.57
C ILE A 101 -4.38 -15.98 -2.84
N ILE A 102 -3.81 -15.20 -3.74
CA ILE A 102 -4.26 -13.82 -4.02
C ILE A 102 -5.73 -13.80 -4.42
N LYS A 103 -6.15 -14.69 -5.33
CA LYS A 103 -7.56 -14.79 -5.75
C LYS A 103 -8.50 -15.09 -4.59
N ILE A 104 -8.03 -15.87 -3.62
CA ILE A 104 -8.80 -16.24 -2.44
C ILE A 104 -8.92 -15.02 -1.51
N ILE A 105 -7.83 -14.26 -1.34
CA ILE A 105 -7.83 -13.02 -0.57
C ILE A 105 -8.74 -11.98 -1.22
N ASP A 106 -8.62 -11.75 -2.53
CA ASP A 106 -9.49 -10.85 -3.28
C ASP A 106 -10.96 -11.20 -3.09
N LYS A 107 -11.30 -12.49 -3.17
CA LYS A 107 -12.67 -12.96 -2.99
C LYS A 107 -13.15 -12.79 -1.55
N ALA A 108 -12.31 -13.09 -0.57
CA ALA A 108 -12.65 -12.86 0.84
C ALA A 108 -12.88 -11.38 1.14
N CYS A 109 -12.10 -10.49 0.50
CA CYS A 109 -12.27 -9.04 0.59
C CYS A 109 -13.59 -8.59 -0.05
N GLU A 110 -13.90 -9.09 -1.26
CA GLU A 110 -15.15 -8.79 -1.99
C GLU A 110 -16.39 -9.21 -1.20
N GLU A 111 -16.33 -10.37 -0.53
CA GLU A 111 -17.46 -10.98 0.19
C GLU A 111 -17.47 -10.64 1.70
N GLU A 112 -16.56 -9.77 2.16
CA GLU A 112 -16.40 -9.37 3.57
C GLU A 112 -16.22 -10.56 4.56
N ARG A 113 -15.52 -11.62 4.13
CA ARG A 113 -15.28 -12.87 4.90
C ARG A 113 -13.98 -12.82 5.71
N TYR A 114 -13.90 -11.89 6.66
CA TYR A 114 -12.65 -11.57 7.36
C TYR A 114 -12.18 -12.67 8.31
N ASP A 115 -13.09 -13.33 9.03
CA ASP A 115 -12.72 -14.40 9.96
C ASP A 115 -12.10 -15.60 9.21
N GLU A 116 -12.64 -15.92 8.03
CA GLU A 116 -12.10 -16.95 7.15
C GLU A 116 -10.73 -16.58 6.59
N LEU A 117 -10.56 -15.31 6.24
CA LEU A 117 -9.28 -14.79 5.77
C LEU A 117 -8.23 -14.79 6.89
N GLU A 118 -8.60 -14.47 8.13
CA GLU A 118 -7.69 -14.57 9.29
C GLU A 118 -7.20 -16.01 9.49
N ILE A 119 -8.11 -16.99 9.43
CA ILE A 119 -7.76 -18.40 9.50
C ILE A 119 -6.77 -18.77 8.39
N LEU A 120 -7.06 -18.39 7.15
CA LEU A 120 -6.19 -18.66 6.01
C LEU A 120 -4.79 -18.06 6.22
N LEU A 121 -4.71 -16.78 6.58
CA LEU A 121 -3.46 -16.06 6.78
C LEU A 121 -2.63 -16.62 7.94
N LYS A 122 -3.27 -16.98 9.06
CA LYS A 122 -2.61 -17.61 10.19
C LYS A 122 -2.00 -18.95 9.81
N ASN A 123 -2.73 -19.79 9.06
CA ASN A 123 -2.18 -21.06 8.59
C ASN A 123 -1.06 -20.85 7.55
N ILE A 124 -1.15 -19.84 6.68
CA ILE A 124 -0.05 -19.47 5.77
C ILE A 124 1.19 -19.11 6.59
N LYS A 125 1.07 -18.32 7.66
CA LYS A 125 2.17 -17.95 8.55
C LYS A 125 2.81 -19.14 9.26
N GLU A 126 1.98 -20.01 9.82
CA GLU A 126 2.46 -21.18 10.55
C GLU A 126 3.20 -22.15 9.61
N ASN A 127 2.69 -22.32 8.38
CA ASN A 127 3.32 -23.13 7.36
C ASN A 127 4.50 -22.43 6.66
N SER A 128 4.54 -21.09 6.61
CA SER A 128 5.57 -20.34 5.87
C SER A 128 6.96 -20.58 6.44
N ASN A 129 7.08 -20.84 7.75
CA ASN A 129 8.34 -21.24 8.38
C ASN A 129 8.94 -22.54 7.80
N THR A 130 8.11 -23.41 7.22
CA THR A 130 8.55 -24.62 6.50
C THR A 130 8.67 -24.41 4.98
N VAL A 131 7.96 -23.42 4.43
CA VAL A 131 7.86 -23.12 2.99
C VAL A 131 9.00 -22.21 2.52
N LEU A 132 9.40 -21.23 3.33
CA LEU A 132 10.40 -20.20 2.99
C LEU A 132 11.80 -20.75 2.72
N GLN A 133 12.14 -21.94 3.23
CA GLN A 133 13.43 -22.58 2.93
C GLN A 133 13.53 -23.13 1.49
N ASN A 134 12.41 -23.28 0.78
CA ASN A 134 12.37 -23.83 -0.58
C ASN A 134 11.89 -22.81 -1.64
N ALA A 135 11.72 -21.55 -1.24
CA ALA A 135 11.02 -20.53 -2.03
C ALA A 135 11.98 -19.62 -2.83
N SER A 136 12.93 -20.19 -3.58
CA SER A 136 13.60 -19.43 -4.65
C SER A 136 12.69 -19.13 -5.83
N ASP A 137 11.63 -19.93 -6.00
CA ASP A 137 10.76 -19.92 -7.18
C ASP A 137 9.38 -19.32 -6.91
N TYR A 138 9.06 -19.02 -5.65
CA TYR A 138 8.03 -18.03 -5.36
C TYR A 138 8.67 -16.67 -5.59
N ASP A 139 8.67 -16.22 -6.84
CA ASP A 139 8.66 -14.79 -7.13
C ASP A 139 7.70 -14.19 -6.13
N LYS A 140 8.25 -13.44 -5.16
CA LYS A 140 7.58 -12.68 -4.10
C LYS A 140 6.09 -12.68 -4.40
N LEU A 141 5.39 -13.69 -3.86
CA LEU A 141 3.95 -13.87 -4.02
C LEU A 141 3.38 -12.45 -4.00
N ASP A 142 2.62 -12.01 -5.00
CA ASP A 142 2.24 -10.61 -5.20
C ASP A 142 1.31 -10.12 -4.08
N MET A 143 1.85 -10.16 -2.87
CA MET A 143 1.35 -9.70 -1.60
C MET A 143 1.18 -8.19 -1.69
N ARG A 144 1.89 -7.52 -2.60
CA ARG A 144 1.59 -6.14 -2.96
C ARG A 144 0.17 -6.02 -3.51
N GLU A 145 -0.22 -6.88 -4.45
CA GLU A 145 -1.59 -6.89 -4.96
C GLU A 145 -2.59 -7.31 -3.89
N ALA A 146 -2.28 -8.32 -3.07
CA ALA A 146 -3.15 -8.71 -1.97
C ALA A 146 -3.34 -7.57 -0.94
N VAL A 147 -2.26 -6.87 -0.56
CA VAL A 147 -2.32 -5.69 0.30
C VAL A 147 -3.12 -4.59 -0.37
N ARG A 148 -2.94 -4.33 -1.67
CA ARG A 148 -3.75 -3.35 -2.40
C ARG A 148 -5.23 -3.70 -2.35
N SER A 149 -5.60 -4.95 -2.60
CA SER A 149 -6.98 -5.41 -2.51
C SER A 149 -7.55 -5.16 -1.12
N VAL A 150 -6.81 -5.51 -0.06
CA VAL A 150 -7.21 -5.24 1.33
C VAL A 150 -7.38 -3.74 1.60
N CYS A 151 -6.43 -2.93 1.14
CA CYS A 151 -6.47 -1.48 1.34
C CYS A 151 -7.61 -0.80 0.57
N VAL A 152 -7.99 -1.30 -0.62
CA VAL A 152 -9.12 -0.78 -1.41
C VAL A 152 -10.45 -0.89 -0.66
N VAL A 153 -10.60 -1.90 0.21
CA VAL A 153 -11.81 -2.05 1.04
C VAL A 153 -11.82 -1.08 2.23
N GLU A 154 -10.71 -0.40 2.52
CA GLU A 154 -10.53 0.54 3.66
C GLU A 154 -10.88 -0.08 5.02
N LYS A 155 -10.73 -1.40 5.17
CA LYS A 155 -10.97 -2.14 6.43
C LYS A 155 -9.67 -2.31 7.18
N MET A 156 -9.47 -1.49 8.22
CA MET A 156 -8.24 -1.53 9.00
C MET A 156 -8.01 -2.86 9.69
N GLU A 157 -9.06 -3.47 10.21
CA GLU A 157 -9.01 -4.77 10.89
C GLU A 157 -8.45 -5.85 9.95
N LEU A 158 -8.80 -5.77 8.67
CA LEU A 158 -8.32 -6.71 7.65
C LEU A 158 -6.85 -6.50 7.34
N LEU A 159 -6.44 -5.24 7.22
CA LEU A 159 -5.05 -4.90 7.01
C LEU A 159 -4.18 -5.28 8.21
N GLU A 160 -4.63 -4.99 9.42
CA GLU A 160 -3.96 -5.39 10.65
C GLU A 160 -3.83 -6.91 10.72
N CYS A 161 -4.89 -7.64 10.41
CA CYS A 161 -4.86 -9.09 10.30
C CYS A 161 -3.84 -9.55 9.25
N PHE A 162 -3.82 -8.92 8.07
CA PHE A 162 -2.90 -9.25 6.99
C PHE A 162 -1.44 -9.01 7.39
N LEU A 163 -1.12 -7.80 7.85
CA LEU A 163 0.24 -7.39 8.18
C LEU A 163 0.76 -8.07 9.45
N TYR A 164 -0.11 -8.39 10.43
CA TYR A 164 0.28 -9.14 11.61
C TYR A 164 0.58 -10.61 11.30
N ASN A 165 -0.10 -11.18 10.31
CA ASN A 165 0.06 -12.59 9.97
C ASN A 165 1.10 -12.84 8.88
N ILE A 166 1.49 -11.84 8.09
CA ILE A 166 2.47 -12.03 7.03
C ILE A 166 3.84 -11.50 7.47
N ASP A 167 4.88 -12.31 7.29
CA ASP A 167 6.25 -11.90 7.54
C ASP A 167 6.59 -10.67 6.68
N HIS A 168 7.14 -9.62 7.29
CA HIS A 168 7.47 -8.36 6.62
C HIS A 168 8.49 -8.55 5.48
N SER A 169 9.25 -9.65 5.46
CA SER A 169 10.14 -10.01 4.35
C SER A 169 9.39 -10.45 3.08
N LEU A 170 8.11 -10.82 3.20
CA LEU A 170 7.28 -11.33 2.10
C LEU A 170 6.60 -10.22 1.29
N TYR A 171 6.59 -8.98 1.77
CA TYR A 171 6.04 -7.85 1.05
C TYR A 171 6.97 -6.64 1.12
N ASP A 172 6.99 -5.86 0.04
CA ASP A 172 7.77 -4.64 0.00
C ASP A 172 7.03 -3.51 0.75
N VAL A 173 7.36 -3.34 2.02
CA VAL A 173 6.77 -2.31 2.90
C VAL A 173 6.91 -0.91 2.28
N HIS A 174 7.99 -0.63 1.55
CA HIS A 174 8.17 0.64 0.87
C HIS A 174 7.10 0.87 -0.20
N HIS A 175 6.77 -0.17 -0.97
CA HIS A 175 5.72 -0.11 -1.97
C HIS A 175 4.33 0.06 -1.34
N VAL A 176 4.06 -0.64 -0.24
CA VAL A 176 2.78 -0.51 0.49
C VAL A 176 2.63 0.90 1.04
N LEU A 177 3.67 1.45 1.67
CA LEU A 177 3.67 2.82 2.18
C LEU A 177 3.43 3.83 1.03
N LYS A 178 4.14 3.66 -0.09
CA LYS A 178 4.02 4.53 -1.26
C LYS A 178 2.61 4.50 -1.86
N ASP A 179 2.05 3.31 -2.06
CA ASP A 179 0.70 3.16 -2.60
C ASP A 179 -0.33 3.74 -1.60
N SER A 180 -0.14 3.53 -0.29
CA SER A 180 -1.01 4.11 0.75
C SER A 180 -0.98 5.64 0.76
N CYS A 181 0.20 6.23 0.62
CA CYS A 181 0.37 7.66 0.41
C CYS A 181 -0.31 8.14 -0.88
N ARG A 182 -0.17 7.40 -1.98
CA ARG A 182 -0.79 7.70 -3.28
C ARG A 182 -2.32 7.66 -3.22
N TYR A 183 -2.90 6.80 -2.38
CA TYR A 183 -4.35 6.67 -2.24
C TYR A 183 -4.95 7.42 -1.05
N GLY A 184 -4.13 8.02 -0.18
CA GLY A 184 -4.63 8.85 0.91
C GLY A 184 -5.00 8.08 2.17
N TRP A 185 -4.59 6.82 2.27
CA TRP A 185 -4.99 5.90 3.34
C TRP A 185 -4.24 6.21 4.64
N THR A 186 -4.60 7.33 5.27
CA THR A 186 -3.88 7.92 6.41
C THR A 186 -3.75 6.97 7.59
N HIS A 187 -4.77 6.15 7.85
CA HIS A 187 -4.75 5.14 8.91
C HIS A 187 -3.72 4.03 8.63
N ILE A 188 -3.56 3.61 7.37
CA ILE A 188 -2.58 2.61 6.94
C ILE A 188 -1.17 3.16 7.08
N VAL A 189 -0.96 4.38 6.57
CA VAL A 189 0.34 5.06 6.68
C VAL A 189 0.74 5.16 8.15
N LYS A 190 -0.19 5.55 9.03
CA LYS A 190 0.06 5.62 10.48
C LYS A 190 0.46 4.26 11.04
N TRP A 191 -0.32 3.22 10.75
CA TRP A 191 -0.02 1.86 11.21
C TRP A 191 1.36 1.39 10.76
N LEU A 192 1.72 1.61 9.48
CA LEU A 192 3.01 1.22 8.93
C LEU A 192 4.16 1.94 9.64
N LEU A 193 4.00 3.23 9.91
CA LEU A 193 5.00 4.01 10.61
C LEU A 193 5.13 3.60 12.09
N ASP A 194 4.03 3.20 12.74
CA ASP A 194 4.00 2.74 14.13
C ASP A 194 4.54 1.31 14.32
N ASN A 195 4.39 0.43 13.32
CA ASN A 195 4.65 -1.02 13.45
C ASN A 195 5.80 -1.55 12.59
N THR A 196 6.46 -0.71 11.79
CA THR A 196 7.62 -1.12 10.97
C THR A 196 8.89 -0.46 11.46
N GLU A 197 10.00 -1.21 11.50
CA GLU A 197 11.32 -0.64 11.76
C GLU A 197 11.62 0.51 10.78
N HIS A 198 11.89 1.71 11.29
CA HIS A 198 12.03 2.91 10.46
C HIS A 198 13.16 2.83 9.42
N SER A 199 14.20 2.05 9.68
CA SER A 199 15.30 1.80 8.74
C SER A 199 14.84 1.13 7.43
N SER A 200 13.68 0.48 7.46
CA SER A 200 13.04 -0.21 6.34
C SER A 200 11.94 0.61 5.66
N LEU A 201 11.77 1.89 6.03
CA LEU A 201 10.80 2.79 5.40
C LEU A 201 11.52 3.85 4.57
N ASP A 202 11.01 4.09 3.35
CA ASP A 202 11.52 5.13 2.45
C ASP A 202 10.56 6.31 2.53
N ILE A 203 10.72 7.07 3.60
CA ILE A 203 9.90 8.24 3.89
C ILE A 203 10.05 9.30 2.79
N SER A 204 11.23 9.39 2.14
CA SER A 204 11.45 10.35 1.05
C SER A 204 10.56 10.02 -0.16
N SER A 205 10.59 8.77 -0.63
CA SER A 205 9.74 8.31 -1.73
C SER A 205 8.25 8.41 -1.40
N ALA A 206 7.87 8.10 -0.16
CA ALA A 206 6.50 8.29 0.33
C ALA A 206 6.09 9.77 0.31
N MET A 207 6.95 10.67 0.80
CA MET A 207 6.73 12.11 0.81
C MET A 207 6.52 12.67 -0.59
N HIS A 208 7.43 12.37 -1.52
CA HIS A 208 7.29 12.76 -2.93
C HIS A 208 5.96 12.30 -3.51
N THR A 209 5.52 11.08 -3.17
CA THR A 209 4.24 10.53 -3.63
C THR A 209 3.04 11.30 -3.08
N VAL A 210 3.09 11.74 -1.82
CA VAL A 210 2.05 12.59 -1.24
C VAL A 210 2.03 13.97 -1.89
N LEU A 211 3.19 14.57 -2.16
CA LEU A 211 3.30 15.92 -2.73
C LEU A 211 2.86 16.00 -4.19
N HIS A 212 3.14 14.98 -5.01
CA HIS A 212 2.72 14.93 -6.41
C HIS A 212 1.25 14.55 -6.62
N ARG A 213 0.48 14.39 -5.54
CA ARG A 213 -0.92 14.03 -5.63
C ARG A 213 -1.70 15.26 -6.12
N GLU A 214 -2.48 15.11 -7.20
CA GLU A 214 -3.34 16.20 -7.74
C GLU A 214 -4.28 16.82 -6.69
N PHE A 215 -4.50 16.08 -5.60
CA PHE A 215 -5.23 16.51 -4.42
C PHE A 215 -4.39 16.27 -3.17
N VAL A 216 -3.36 17.09 -2.94
CA VAL A 216 -2.93 17.34 -1.57
C VAL A 216 -4.15 17.96 -0.88
N GLY A 217 -4.93 17.12 -0.20
CA GLY A 217 -6.13 17.55 0.51
C GLY A 217 -5.77 18.69 1.48
N PRO A 218 -6.74 19.57 1.80
CA PRO A 218 -6.48 20.76 2.60
C PRO A 218 -5.82 20.47 3.96
N ASP A 219 -6.03 19.26 4.49
CA ASP A 219 -5.60 18.91 5.83
C ASP A 219 -4.13 18.49 5.95
N ASN A 220 -3.38 18.36 4.85
CA ASN A 220 -1.94 18.00 4.82
C ASN A 220 -1.56 16.83 5.77
N THR A 221 -2.54 16.00 6.15
CA THR A 221 -2.43 15.15 7.35
C THR A 221 -1.39 14.07 7.15
N LEU A 222 -1.35 13.51 5.94
CA LEU A 222 -0.33 12.54 5.55
C LEU A 222 1.07 13.10 5.62
N VAL A 223 1.27 14.35 5.21
CA VAL A 223 2.59 14.96 5.29
C VAL A 223 2.97 15.21 6.74
N GLY A 224 2.06 15.79 7.53
CA GLY A 224 2.28 15.99 8.96
C GLY A 224 2.60 14.68 9.69
N LEU A 225 1.92 13.60 9.32
CA LEU A 225 2.17 12.25 9.83
C LEU A 225 3.56 11.75 9.44
N LEU A 226 3.97 11.84 8.17
CA LEU A 226 5.30 11.43 7.71
C LEU A 226 6.43 12.25 8.38
N LEU A 227 6.20 13.53 8.66
CA LEU A 227 7.14 14.42 9.35
C LEU A 227 7.22 14.20 10.87
N GLN A 228 6.25 13.51 11.48
CA GLN A 228 6.33 13.16 12.90
C GLN A 228 7.40 12.11 13.18
N TYR A 229 7.71 11.29 12.19
CA TYR A 229 8.76 10.29 12.31
C TYR A 229 10.11 10.96 12.11
N PRO A 230 11.16 10.46 12.79
CA PRO A 230 12.49 11.01 12.62
C PRO A 230 12.78 11.00 11.13
N ILE A 231 12.90 12.19 10.56
CA ILE A 231 13.43 12.44 9.24
C ILE A 231 14.89 12.01 9.36
N HIS A 232 15.11 10.70 9.30
CA HIS A 232 16.42 10.09 9.42
C HIS A 232 17.33 10.74 8.39
N ASP A 233 18.64 10.67 8.61
CA ASP A 233 19.71 11.30 7.82
C ASP A 233 19.67 11.02 6.30
N LYS A 234 18.75 10.17 5.83
CA LYS A 234 18.53 9.81 4.42
C LYS A 234 17.44 10.61 3.71
N VAL A 235 16.56 11.31 4.44
CA VAL A 235 15.50 12.10 3.80
C VAL A 235 16.08 13.44 3.39
N ASP A 236 16.03 13.73 2.10
CA ASP A 236 16.48 15.00 1.55
C ASP A 236 15.44 16.09 1.84
N VAL A 237 15.59 16.73 3.00
CA VAL A 237 14.70 17.81 3.45
C VAL A 237 14.71 18.98 2.47
N ALA A 238 15.86 19.27 1.85
CA ALA A 238 15.96 20.37 0.90
C ALA A 238 15.10 20.10 -0.35
N GLU A 239 15.15 18.88 -0.88
CA GLU A 239 14.32 18.48 -2.02
C GLU A 239 12.82 18.48 -1.67
N ILE A 240 12.43 18.04 -0.47
CA ILE A 240 11.03 18.12 -0.01
C ILE A 240 10.56 19.57 0.10
N ILE A 241 11.35 20.46 0.70
CA ILE A 241 11.00 21.89 0.81
C ILE A 241 10.87 22.51 -0.58
N LYS A 242 11.78 22.19 -1.50
CA LYS A 242 11.73 22.65 -2.89
C LYS A 242 10.45 22.19 -3.59
N GLU A 243 10.05 20.93 -3.44
CA GLU A 243 8.80 20.42 -3.99
C GLU A 243 7.58 21.12 -3.35
N CYS A 244 7.59 21.38 -2.04
CA CYS A 244 6.54 22.17 -1.38
C CYS A 244 6.46 23.59 -1.95
N CYS A 245 7.61 24.19 -2.27
CA CYS A 245 7.67 25.51 -2.90
C CYS A 245 7.15 25.48 -4.33
N TRP A 246 7.41 24.41 -5.07
CA TRP A 246 6.86 24.22 -6.42
C TRP A 246 5.33 24.28 -6.41
N TRP A 247 4.70 23.67 -5.40
CA TRP A 247 3.25 23.61 -5.25
C TRP A 247 2.62 24.76 -4.45
N GLY A 248 3.40 25.65 -3.85
CA GLY A 248 2.85 26.78 -3.08
C GLY A 248 2.39 26.42 -1.66
N LEU A 249 2.96 25.37 -1.05
CA LEU A 249 2.49 24.82 0.22
C LEU A 249 3.15 25.51 1.43
N LEU A 250 2.84 26.79 1.67
CA LEU A 250 3.43 27.60 2.75
C LEU A 250 3.38 26.93 4.14
N ASN A 251 2.19 26.49 4.56
CA ASN A 251 1.99 25.87 5.88
C ASN A 251 2.88 24.64 6.09
N LEU A 252 3.16 23.92 5.00
CA LEU A 252 3.97 22.73 5.06
C LEU A 252 5.48 23.06 5.12
N VAL A 253 5.93 24.04 4.33
CA VAL A 253 7.30 24.55 4.44
C VAL A 253 7.59 25.03 5.86
N GLN A 254 6.66 25.79 6.46
CA GLN A 254 6.73 26.22 7.86
C GLN A 254 6.92 25.04 8.81
N LEU A 255 6.03 24.05 8.72
CA LEU A 255 6.09 22.86 9.57
C LEU A 255 7.40 22.08 9.41
N ILE A 256 7.91 21.93 8.19
CA ILE A 256 9.19 21.25 7.93
C ILE A 256 10.34 22.01 8.59
N CYS A 257 10.40 23.33 8.41
CA CYS A 257 11.45 24.17 9.00
C CYS A 257 11.39 24.17 10.53
N GLU A 258 10.21 24.28 11.13
CA GLU A 258 10.03 24.20 12.59
C GLU A 258 10.52 22.86 13.16
N LYS A 259 10.28 21.75 12.45
CA LYS A 259 10.75 20.41 12.86
C LYS A 259 12.25 20.18 12.66
N ASN A 260 12.89 21.01 11.85
CA ASN A 260 14.31 20.89 11.50
C ASN A 260 15.11 22.14 11.90
N ASP A 261 14.64 22.91 12.89
CA ASP A 261 15.26 24.15 13.39
C ASP A 261 16.74 24.00 13.78
N HIS A 262 17.11 22.81 14.27
CA HIS A 262 18.46 22.43 14.64
C HIS A 262 19.40 22.13 13.45
N LYS A 263 18.86 21.99 12.23
CA LYS A 263 19.64 21.73 11.00
C LYS A 263 19.76 23.01 10.19
N LYS A 264 20.96 23.29 9.68
CA LYS A 264 21.16 24.32 8.66
C LYS A 264 20.55 23.82 7.34
N LEU A 265 19.35 24.30 7.03
CA LEU A 265 18.66 24.01 5.77
C LEU A 265 19.20 24.92 4.66
N ASP A 266 19.58 24.33 3.52
CA ASP A 266 19.86 25.12 2.32
C ASP A 266 18.54 25.47 1.64
N MET A 267 18.08 26.70 1.89
CA MET A 267 16.80 27.21 1.36
C MET A 267 16.92 27.79 -0.04
N LYS A 268 18.11 27.81 -0.64
CA LYS A 268 18.36 28.54 -1.88
C LYS A 268 17.56 28.00 -3.06
N GLU A 269 17.61 26.70 -3.33
CA GLU A 269 16.88 26.11 -4.46
C GLU A 269 15.36 26.19 -4.25
N ALA A 270 14.91 26.05 -3.01
CA ALA A 270 13.52 26.18 -2.64
C ALA A 270 12.98 27.61 -2.88
N MET A 271 13.74 28.63 -2.47
CA MET A 271 13.40 30.03 -2.72
C MET A 271 13.37 30.35 -4.21
N ASN A 272 14.35 29.89 -5.00
CA ASN A 272 14.32 30.03 -6.46
C ASN A 272 13.05 29.41 -7.06
N THR A 273 12.64 28.27 -6.53
CA THR A 273 11.44 27.56 -6.98
C THR A 273 10.16 28.32 -6.62
N ALA A 274 10.06 28.87 -5.40
CA ALA A 274 8.93 29.72 -5.01
C ALA A 274 8.83 30.98 -5.88
N CYS A 275 9.97 31.61 -6.16
CA CYS A 275 10.09 32.78 -7.03
C CYS A 275 9.61 32.49 -8.46
N SER A 276 10.13 31.44 -9.10
CA SER A 276 9.77 31.09 -10.50
C SER A 276 8.30 30.71 -10.65
N ARG A 277 7.67 30.24 -9.57
CA ARG A 277 6.24 29.91 -9.53
C ARG A 277 5.35 31.05 -9.00
N SER A 278 5.92 32.22 -8.68
CA SER A 278 5.21 33.40 -8.16
C SER A 278 4.42 33.15 -6.86
N HIS A 279 4.93 32.29 -5.97
CA HIS A 279 4.35 32.08 -4.63
C HIS A 279 4.89 33.12 -3.65
N PHE A 280 4.38 34.34 -3.72
CA PHE A 280 4.94 35.50 -2.98
C PHE A 280 4.87 35.36 -1.46
N ASP A 281 3.81 34.73 -0.94
CA ASP A 281 3.64 34.45 0.48
C ASP A 281 4.74 33.51 1.03
N LEU A 282 5.15 32.51 0.24
CA LEU A 282 6.31 31.67 0.51
C LEU A 282 7.61 32.46 0.50
N VAL A 283 7.81 33.30 -0.51
CA VAL A 283 9.03 34.11 -0.62
C VAL A 283 9.15 35.07 0.58
N ASP A 284 8.06 35.77 0.92
CA ASP A 284 7.99 36.66 2.07
C ASP A 284 8.34 35.94 3.37
N TRP A 285 7.72 34.78 3.58
CA TRP A 285 7.99 33.98 4.76
C TRP A 285 9.44 33.49 4.80
N MET A 286 10.01 33.02 3.66
CA MET A 286 11.39 32.54 3.59
C MET A 286 12.40 33.65 3.88
N LEU A 287 12.18 34.86 3.37
CA LEU A 287 13.03 36.01 3.64
C LEU A 287 13.04 36.36 5.13
N ALA A 288 11.87 36.31 5.78
CA ALA A 288 11.76 36.51 7.22
C ALA A 288 12.41 35.36 8.01
N TYR A 289 12.23 34.10 7.57
CA TYR A 289 12.82 32.93 8.21
C TYR A 289 14.35 32.98 8.15
N ILE A 290 14.91 33.30 6.99
CA ILE A 290 16.37 33.36 6.80
C ILE A 290 16.98 34.47 7.65
N GLU A 291 16.35 35.65 7.70
CA GLU A 291 16.79 36.76 8.55
C GLU A 291 16.85 36.35 10.03
N ASN A 292 15.77 35.75 10.53
CA ASN A 292 15.66 35.41 11.95
C ASN A 292 16.62 34.30 12.38
N ASN A 293 17.05 33.45 11.44
CA ASN A 293 17.94 32.32 11.71
C ASN A 293 19.41 32.57 11.34
N LEU A 294 19.78 33.83 11.04
CA LEU A 294 21.16 34.26 10.77
C LEU A 294 21.85 33.46 9.65
N PHE A 295 21.11 32.94 8.66
CA PHE A 295 21.77 32.31 7.51
C PHE A 295 22.35 33.37 6.57
N ASP A 296 23.38 32.98 5.81
CA ASP A 296 24.17 33.86 4.94
C ASP A 296 23.34 34.27 3.70
N MET A 297 22.47 35.25 3.86
CA MET A 297 21.56 35.84 2.86
C MET A 297 22.18 36.17 1.49
N PRO A 298 23.41 36.74 1.40
CA PRO A 298 23.87 37.34 0.15
C PRO A 298 23.99 36.35 -1.01
N THR A 299 24.43 35.11 -0.76
CA THR A 299 24.69 34.13 -1.84
C THR A 299 23.44 33.44 -2.37
N ALA A 300 22.39 33.30 -1.55
CA ALA A 300 21.10 32.79 -2.00
C ALA A 300 20.35 33.85 -2.82
N PHE A 301 20.41 35.10 -2.36
CA PHE A 301 19.72 36.24 -2.95
C PHE A 301 20.30 36.66 -4.31
N ASP A 302 21.62 36.78 -4.42
CA ASP A 302 22.29 37.20 -5.67
C ASP A 302 21.97 36.24 -6.82
N LYS A 303 21.88 34.93 -6.56
CA LYS A 303 21.60 33.93 -7.60
C LYS A 303 20.12 33.72 -7.89
N ALA A 304 19.23 33.95 -6.92
CA ALA A 304 17.78 33.94 -7.14
C ALA A 304 17.36 35.03 -8.13
N ILE A 305 17.99 36.21 -8.00
CA ILE A 305 17.80 37.32 -8.94
C ILE A 305 18.35 36.97 -10.33
N HIS A 306 19.37 36.12 -10.44
CA HIS A 306 19.94 35.71 -11.74
C HIS A 306 19.26 34.51 -12.41
N ALA A 307 18.30 33.85 -11.77
CA ALA A 307 17.53 32.78 -12.38
C ALA A 307 16.44 33.37 -13.28
N ASP A 308 16.55 33.14 -14.60
CA ASP A 308 15.61 33.51 -15.67
C ASP A 308 14.75 34.77 -15.41
N PHE A 309 15.38 35.94 -15.59
CA PHE A 309 14.73 37.26 -15.56
C PHE A 309 13.56 37.38 -16.54
N ASP A 310 13.55 36.57 -17.60
CA ASP A 310 12.55 36.64 -18.68
C ASP A 310 11.13 36.27 -18.20
N ASP A 311 11.00 35.52 -17.10
CA ASP A 311 9.72 35.10 -16.51
C ASP A 311 9.45 35.71 -15.11
N LEU A 312 10.35 36.58 -14.61
CA LEU A 312 10.22 37.12 -13.26
C LEU A 312 9.13 38.20 -13.18
N ASN A 313 8.03 37.88 -12.48
CA ASN A 313 6.89 38.79 -12.27
C ASN A 313 7.35 40.12 -11.61
N ALA A 314 6.91 41.26 -12.15
CA ALA A 314 7.22 42.60 -11.63
C ALA A 314 6.92 42.77 -10.13
N SER A 315 5.95 42.02 -9.61
CA SER A 315 5.61 41.99 -8.18
C SER A 315 6.74 41.42 -7.32
N LEU A 316 7.47 40.41 -7.83
CA LEU A 316 8.65 39.84 -7.15
C LEU A 316 9.80 40.83 -7.09
N ILE A 317 10.03 41.53 -8.21
CA ILE A 317 11.10 42.54 -8.30
C ILE A 317 10.83 43.66 -7.29
N LEU A 318 9.58 44.12 -7.18
CA LEU A 318 9.21 45.14 -6.20
C LEU A 318 9.39 44.63 -4.76
N LEU A 319 8.97 43.39 -4.47
CA LEU A 319 9.15 42.75 -3.16
C LEU A 319 10.63 42.68 -2.75
N LEU A 320 11.48 42.15 -3.65
CA LEU A 320 12.91 42.00 -3.42
C LEU A 320 13.62 43.36 -3.32
N LYS A 321 13.15 44.35 -4.09
CA LYS A 321 13.65 45.72 -4.05
C LYS A 321 13.33 46.41 -2.72
N ASP A 322 12.10 46.29 -2.24
CA ASP A 322 11.69 46.84 -0.94
C ASP A 322 12.54 46.23 0.19
N TYR A 323 12.76 44.91 0.15
CA TYR A 323 13.58 44.21 1.13
C TYR A 323 15.06 44.65 1.13
N THR A 324 15.62 44.95 -0.04
CA THR A 324 17.02 45.42 -0.19
C THR A 324 17.19 46.89 0.15
N ASP A 325 16.25 47.75 -0.26
CA ASP A 325 16.22 49.19 0.04
C ASP A 325 16.19 49.42 1.57
N HIS A 326 15.49 48.56 2.31
CA HIS A 326 15.37 48.67 3.76
C HIS A 326 16.57 48.11 4.55
N LYS A 327 17.50 47.36 3.93
CA LYS A 327 18.57 46.62 4.67
C LYS A 327 20.02 46.86 4.23
N LEU A 328 20.31 47.89 3.43
CA LEU A 328 21.70 48.26 3.07
C LEU A 328 22.50 47.09 2.44
N ILE A 329 21.85 46.19 1.71
CA ILE A 329 22.56 45.27 0.82
C ILE A 329 22.93 46.09 -0.43
N ASP A 330 24.22 46.13 -0.77
CA ASP A 330 24.76 47.01 -1.83
C ASP A 330 24.12 46.70 -3.20
N MET A 331 23.04 47.41 -3.51
CA MET A 331 22.25 47.31 -4.75
C MET A 331 23.06 47.44 -6.02
N LYS A 332 24.28 48.00 -5.94
CA LYS A 332 25.14 48.23 -7.10
C LYS A 332 25.52 46.94 -7.82
N HIS A 333 25.60 45.80 -7.13
CA HIS A 333 25.94 44.53 -7.79
C HIS A 333 24.74 43.93 -8.53
N LEU A 334 23.55 43.99 -7.93
CA LEU A 334 22.31 43.41 -8.46
C LEU A 334 21.74 44.20 -9.66
N LEU A 335 21.77 45.53 -9.60
CA LEU A 335 21.29 46.39 -10.70
C LEU A 335 22.20 46.37 -11.93
N THR A 336 23.51 46.13 -11.76
CA THR A 336 24.46 46.10 -12.88
C THR A 336 24.29 44.87 -13.77
N ILE A 337 23.62 43.82 -13.27
CA ILE A 337 23.41 42.57 -14.00
C ILE A 337 22.03 42.58 -14.69
N GLY A 338 20.99 43.11 -14.05
CA GLY A 338 19.67 43.29 -14.68
C GLY A 338 19.66 44.31 -15.83
N CYS A 339 20.47 45.37 -15.76
CA CYS A 339 20.53 46.38 -16.84
C CYS A 339 21.40 45.98 -18.05
N LYS A 340 22.07 44.81 -18.03
CA LYS A 340 22.87 44.35 -19.19
C LYS A 340 22.10 43.43 -20.14
N GLN A 341 20.84 43.13 -19.85
CA GLN A 341 19.98 42.26 -20.67
C GLN A 341 18.67 42.94 -21.14
N CYS A 342 18.56 44.27 -21.00
CA CYS A 342 17.53 45.07 -21.68
C CYS A 342 18.13 45.83 -22.88
#